data_AF-A0A945CPA1-F1
#
_entry.id   AF-A0A945CPA1-F1
#
_cell.length_a   1.000
_cell.length_b   1.000
_cell.length_c   1.000
_cell.angle_alpha   90.00
_cell.angle_beta   90.00
_cell.angle_gamma   90.00
#
_symmetry.space_group_name_H-M   'P 1'
#
loop_
_entity.id
_entity.type
_entity.pdbx_description
1 polymer ?
#
loop_
_entity_poly.entity_id
_entity_poly.type
_entity_poly.pdbx_seq_one_letter_code
_entity_poly.pdbx_strand_id
1 'polypeptide(L)' 'MIELKDDRLLFSCKEVHPRARLSIDFQRTLRIPDDGESHPLPPGLSNFPLWPIDD' A
#
# COMPACT_ATOMS: atom_id res chain seq x y z
N MET A 1 6.23 7.77 -13.93
CA MET A 1 4.76 8.03 -13.90
C MET A 1 4.15 7.24 -12.77
N ILE A 2 3.24 7.86 -12.01
CA ILE A 2 2.49 7.24 -10.91
C ILE A 2 1.01 7.22 -11.32
N GLU A 3 0.34 6.09 -11.16
CA GLU A 3 -1.09 5.92 -11.45
C GLU A 3 -1.76 5.24 -10.24
N LEU A 4 -2.95 5.71 -9.86
CA LEU A 4 -3.80 5.03 -8.89
C LEU A 4 -4.82 4.16 -9.62
N LYS A 5 -4.79 2.85 -9.39
CA LYS A 5 -5.70 1.89 -10.01
C LYS A 5 -6.09 0.80 -9.00
N ASP A 6 -7.39 0.56 -8.83
CA ASP A 6 -7.93 -0.48 -7.95
C ASP A 6 -7.34 -0.45 -6.51
N ASP A 7 -7.26 0.73 -5.90
CA ASP A 7 -6.61 0.98 -4.60
C ASP A 7 -5.11 0.63 -4.55
N ARG A 8 -4.43 0.62 -5.71
CA ARG A 8 -2.99 0.38 -5.82
C ARG A 8 -2.28 1.53 -6.52
N LEU A 9 -1.11 1.89 -5.99
CA LEU A 9 -0.20 2.85 -6.62
C LEU A 9 0.74 2.09 -7.55
N LEU A 10 0.65 2.38 -8.85
CA LEU A 10 1.48 1.81 -9.90
C LEU A 10 2.55 2.82 -10.31
N PHE A 11 3.81 2.42 -10.17
CA PHE A 11 4.97 3.21 -10.55
C PHE A 11 5.60 2.62 -11.80
N SER A 12 5.80 3.47 -12.81
CA SER A 12 6.58 3.14 -14.00
C SER A 12 7.84 4.01 -14.06
N CYS A 13 9.01 3.35 -14.03
CA CYS A 13 10.34 3.98 -14.07
C CYS A 13 11.04 3.63 -15.39
N LYS A 14 10.48 4.09 -16.51
CA LYS A 14 10.98 3.74 -17.86
C LYS A 14 12.38 4.27 -18.12
N GLU A 15 12.73 5.36 -17.44
CA GLU A 15 14.03 6.03 -17.48
C GLU A 15 15.15 5.16 -16.88
N VAL A 16 14.81 4.28 -15.94
CA VAL A 16 15.75 3.33 -15.33
C VAL A 16 15.87 2.06 -16.19
N HIS A 17 14.74 1.47 -16.55
CA HIS A 17 14.68 0.30 -17.43
C HIS A 17 13.28 0.17 -18.04
N PRO A 18 13.13 -0.24 -19.33
CA PRO A 18 11.83 -0.32 -19.98
C PRO A 18 10.77 -1.14 -19.24
N ARG A 19 11.21 -2.16 -18.47
CA ARG A 19 10.36 -3.05 -17.66
C ARG A 19 10.35 -2.74 -16.15
N ALA A 20 11.03 -1.69 -15.67
CA ALA A 20 11.00 -1.36 -14.25
C ALA A 20 9.60 -0.85 -13.85
N ARG A 21 8.91 -1.64 -13.03
CA ARG A 21 7.56 -1.38 -12.51
C ARG A 21 7.51 -1.73 -11.03
N LEU A 22 6.78 -0.96 -10.25
CA LEU A 22 6.50 -1.21 -8.83
C LEU A 22 4.99 -1.02 -8.58
N SER A 23 4.41 -1.90 -7.76
CA SER A 23 3.01 -1.80 -7.30
C SER A 23 3.02 -1.75 -5.78
N ILE A 24 2.29 -0.80 -5.21
CA ILE A 24 2.08 -0.68 -3.76
C ILE A 24 0.58 -0.70 -3.48
N ASP A 25 0.17 -1.58 -2.58
CA ASP A 25 -1.17 -1.58 -1.98
C ASP A 25 -1.07 -1.51 -0.46
N PHE A 26 -2.11 -0.99 0.19
CA PHE A 26 -2.18 -0.87 1.64
C PHE A 26 -3.22 -1.86 2.17
N GLN A 27 -2.89 -2.59 3.23
CA GLN A 27 -3.83 -3.49 3.89
C GLN A 27 -4.41 -2.82 5.14
N ARG A 28 -5.73 -2.92 5.32
CA ARG A 28 -6.36 -2.65 6.62
C ARG A 28 -5.89 -3.72 7.59
N THR A 29 -5.49 -3.33 8.78
CA THR A 29 -5.09 -4.27 9.83
C THR A 29 -5.74 -3.91 11.16
N LEU A 30 -5.77 -4.87 12.08
CA LEU A 30 -6.16 -4.60 13.45
C LEU A 30 -5.02 -3.85 14.16
N ARG A 31 -5.40 -2.86 14.97
CA ARG A 31 -4.46 -2.20 15.86
C ARG A 31 -4.06 -3.19 16.96
N ILE A 32 -2.76 -3.42 17.11
CA ILE A 32 -2.21 -4.10 18.28
C ILE A 32 -2.36 -3.15 19.50
N PRO A 33 -2.90 -3.63 20.64
CA PRO A 33 -2.96 -2.84 21.86
C PRO A 33 -1.57 -2.40 22.34
N ASP A 34 -1.51 -1.28 23.05
CA ASP A 34 -0.29 -0.82 23.73
C ASP A 34 -0.33 -1.29 25.19
N ASP A 35 -0.23 -2.61 25.37
CA ASP A 35 -0.34 -3.30 26.68
C ASP A 35 1.00 -3.90 27.15
N GLY A 36 2.08 -3.72 26.38
CA GLY A 36 3.40 -4.26 26.68
C GLY A 36 3.57 -5.76 26.35
N GLU A 37 2.53 -6.41 25.84
CA GLU A 37 2.58 -7.81 25.46
C GLU A 37 3.06 -8.00 24.01
N SER A 38 3.60 -9.18 23.72
CA SER A 38 3.96 -9.56 22.36
C SER A 38 2.75 -10.09 21.61
N HIS A 39 2.37 -9.41 20.53
CA HIS A 39 1.28 -9.83 19.65
C HIS A 39 1.84 -10.25 18.28
N PRO A 40 1.24 -11.25 17.61
CA PRO A 40 1.59 -11.58 16.24
C PRO A 40 1.25 -10.41 15.30
N LEU A 41 1.80 -10.44 14.08
CA LEU A 41 1.41 -9.49 13.05
C LEU A 41 -0.12 -9.56 12.82
N PRO A 42 -0.82 -8.42 12.82
CA PRO A 42 -2.26 -8.42 12.68
C PRO A 42 -2.65 -8.95 11.30
N PRO A 43 -3.75 -9.70 11.19
CA PRO A 43 -4.23 -10.16 9.90
C PRO A 43 -4.58 -8.96 9.00
N GLY A 44 -4.35 -9.12 7.70
CA GLY A 44 -4.89 -8.21 6.69
C GLY A 44 -6.40 -8.39 6.56
N LEU A 45 -7.14 -7.29 6.55
CA LEU A 45 -8.61 -7.22 6.50
C LEU A 45 -9.11 -6.59 5.18
N SER A 46 -8.39 -6.81 4.07
CA SER A 46 -8.57 -6.22 2.73
C SER A 46 -7.75 -4.95 2.46
N ASN A 47 -7.70 -4.59 1.17
CA ASN A 47 -7.10 -3.35 0.72
C ASN A 47 -7.77 -2.13 1.36
N PHE A 48 -6.96 -1.13 1.68
CA PHE A 48 -7.40 0.18 2.13
C PHE A 48 -7.77 1.04 0.91
N PRO A 49 -8.97 1.66 0.89
CA PRO A 49 -9.38 2.52 -0.22
C PRO A 49 -8.46 3.72 -0.38
N LEU A 50 -8.00 3.97 -1.61
CA LEU A 50 -7.16 5.12 -1.92
C LEU A 50 -7.92 6.11 -2.81
N TRP A 51 -7.73 7.40 -2.54
CA TRP A 51 -8.36 8.47 -3.29
C TRP A 51 -7.29 9.50 -3.67
N PRO A 52 -7.26 9.96 -4.93
CA PRO A 52 -6.41 11.08 -5.29
C PRO A 52 -7.00 12.33 -4.64
N ILE A 53 -6.13 13.12 -4.02
CA ILE A 53 -6.46 14.46 -3.55
C ILE A 53 -5.69 15.44 -4.43
N ASP A 54 -6.34 16.53 -4.81
CA ASP A 54 -5.65 17.65 -5.43
C ASP A 54 -4.80 18.36 -4.36
N ASP A 55 -3.66 18.94 -4.77
CA ASP A 55 -2.80 19.77 -3.90
C ASP A 55 -3.48 21.10 -3.53
#